data_AF-A0A3L7S8M0-F1
#
_entry.id   AF-A0A3L7S8M0-F1
#
_cell.length_a   1.000
_cell.length_b   1.000
_cell.length_c   1.000
_cell.angle_alpha   90.00
_cell.angle_beta   90.00
_cell.angle_gamma   90.00
#
_symmetry.space_group_name_H-M   'P 1'
#
loop_
_entity.id
_entity.type
_entity.pdbx_description
1 polymer ?
#
loop_
_entity_poly.entity_id
_entity_poly.type
_entity_poly.pdbx_seq_one_letter_code
_entity_poly.pdbx_strand_id
1 'polypeptide(L)'
;TARIVQQEPPAKLLITDRVLGAGADAIATRCLAKRPDGRYASAAELAADLRHLLAGQPLTARPRGIADACLAWARRRPTVVAAGAAALLSAGIVAVILNRPTAPPRPGAAATVAAVFDHIGPEASFDVVSSGRTTPLRWICLAFNEPVDRLGLGNFRLTRDGDPVPLTTATLAGAGRSWRLDGLEPLTADEGTYVLALVSGDDPPRDAAGNPLAAPQRVTWRMPASRRFVFNLLDDAWQKHVVSLDGLERHTEGFAGAATFIRPTTPGKEGAIVLQFDVPFPIQDATLAAGLAVWTTGDPFPYDPGAKAALDVSRDGQHWTTVVSLEANRGGFASGPHDIGGIVAGSSQVWVRARLACTREWPGDGMIFAQFMRTAPDPEGGEFALTLTGAHPPVIPGTTSAPPAAFPPPR
;
A
#
# COMPACT_ATOMS: atom_id res chain seq x y z
N THR A 1 -20.32 -20.32 -16.20
CA THR A 1 -19.34 -19.59 -15.37
C THR A 1 -17.89 -19.80 -15.83
N ALA A 2 -17.44 -21.04 -16.14
CA ALA A 2 -16.08 -21.30 -16.65
C ALA A 2 -15.77 -20.72 -18.06
N ARG A 3 -16.80 -20.51 -18.90
CA ARG A 3 -16.62 -20.02 -20.29
C ARG A 3 -16.28 -18.52 -20.39
N ILE A 4 -16.75 -17.71 -19.44
CA ILE A 4 -16.47 -16.25 -19.37
C ILE A 4 -15.00 -16.01 -19.02
N VAL A 5 -14.45 -16.80 -18.10
CA VAL A 5 -13.05 -16.72 -17.67
C VAL A 5 -12.08 -17.11 -18.80
N GLN A 6 -12.47 -17.92 -19.79
CA GLN A 6 -11.55 -18.35 -20.85
C GLN A 6 -11.45 -17.38 -22.04
N GLN A 7 -12.48 -16.60 -22.34
CA GLN A 7 -12.53 -15.80 -23.58
C GLN A 7 -12.39 -14.29 -23.37
N GLU A 8 -12.69 -13.77 -22.18
CA GLU A 8 -12.69 -12.32 -21.93
C GLU A 8 -11.44 -11.85 -21.15
N PRO A 9 -10.88 -10.68 -21.50
CA PRO A 9 -9.84 -10.04 -20.70
C PRO A 9 -10.43 -9.60 -19.34
N PRO A 10 -9.63 -9.61 -18.25
CA PRO A 10 -10.12 -9.23 -16.93
C PRO A 10 -10.62 -7.79 -16.90
N ALA A 11 -11.63 -7.54 -16.06
CA ALA A 11 -12.11 -6.20 -15.77
C ALA A 11 -10.99 -5.37 -15.12
N LYS A 12 -10.92 -4.08 -15.45
CA LYS A 12 -9.94 -3.15 -14.87
C LYS A 12 -10.16 -2.99 -13.38
N LEU A 13 -9.07 -2.92 -12.61
CA LEU A 13 -9.13 -2.61 -11.20
C LEU A 13 -9.57 -1.16 -11.02
N LEU A 14 -10.60 -0.92 -10.19
CA LEU A 14 -11.02 0.42 -9.82
C LEU A 14 -10.06 0.97 -8.77
N ILE A 15 -8.93 1.49 -9.25
CA ILE A 15 -7.94 2.20 -8.45
C ILE A 15 -7.98 3.67 -8.90
N THR A 16 -8.27 4.57 -7.95
CA THR A 16 -8.48 6.00 -8.21
C THR A 16 -7.19 6.72 -8.60
N ASP A 17 -6.04 6.23 -8.14
CA ASP A 17 -4.71 6.69 -8.56
C ASP A 17 -4.37 6.10 -9.94
N ARG A 18 -4.08 6.97 -10.91
CA ARG A 18 -3.88 6.59 -12.32
C ARG A 18 -2.59 5.79 -12.55
N VAL A 19 -1.53 6.04 -11.77
CA VAL A 19 -0.23 5.38 -11.91
C VAL A 19 -0.28 4.02 -11.24
N LEU A 20 -0.81 3.97 -10.00
CA LEU A 20 -1.05 2.70 -9.29
C LEU A 20 -2.07 1.85 -10.04
N GLY A 21 -3.12 2.45 -10.59
CA GLY A 21 -4.12 1.76 -11.39
C GLY A 21 -3.56 1.16 -12.67
N ALA A 22 -2.78 1.93 -13.44
CA ALA A 22 -2.17 1.43 -14.66
C ALA A 22 -1.13 0.33 -14.39
N GLY A 23 -0.35 0.47 -13.31
CA GLY A 23 0.62 -0.55 -12.91
C GLY A 23 -0.03 -1.81 -12.36
N ALA A 24 -1.05 -1.69 -11.51
CA ALA A 24 -1.81 -2.81 -10.99
C ALA A 24 -2.56 -3.56 -12.11
N ASP A 25 -3.16 -2.83 -13.06
CA ASP A 25 -3.77 -3.42 -14.26
C ASP A 25 -2.73 -4.20 -15.09
N ALA A 26 -1.50 -3.69 -15.22
CA ALA A 26 -0.43 -4.38 -15.94
C ALA A 26 0.00 -5.69 -15.25
N ILE A 27 0.18 -5.65 -13.93
CA ILE A 27 0.52 -6.82 -13.10
C ILE A 27 -0.62 -7.84 -13.16
N ALA A 28 -1.87 -7.43 -12.94
CA ALA A 28 -3.05 -8.30 -12.99
C ALA A 28 -3.23 -8.93 -14.38
N THR A 29 -3.00 -8.16 -15.45
CA THR A 29 -3.03 -8.66 -16.82
C THR A 29 -1.99 -9.75 -17.06
N ARG A 30 -0.78 -9.59 -16.50
CA ARG A 30 0.29 -10.60 -16.61
C ARG A 30 -0.05 -11.86 -15.82
N CYS A 31 -0.53 -11.74 -14.58
CA CYS A 31 -1.00 -12.87 -13.78
C CYS A 31 -2.09 -13.69 -14.49
N LEU A 32 -3.00 -13.00 -15.19
CA LEU A 32 -4.17 -13.59 -15.85
C LEU A 32 -3.94 -13.93 -17.33
N ALA A 33 -2.69 -13.89 -17.81
CA ALA A 33 -2.34 -14.25 -19.17
C ALA A 33 -2.78 -15.69 -19.51
N LYS A 34 -3.36 -15.89 -20.69
CA LYS A 34 -3.90 -17.20 -21.10
C LYS A 34 -2.80 -18.22 -21.38
N ARG A 35 -1.67 -17.76 -21.93
CA ARG A 35 -0.52 -18.62 -22.17
C ARG A 35 0.42 -18.61 -20.95
N PRO A 36 0.97 -19.77 -20.52
CA PRO A 36 1.82 -19.85 -19.32
C PRO A 36 3.08 -18.98 -19.37
N ASP A 37 3.69 -18.87 -20.56
CA ASP A 37 4.84 -18.00 -20.88
C ASP A 37 4.55 -16.50 -20.73
N GLY A 38 3.27 -16.11 -20.67
CA GLY A 38 2.83 -14.74 -20.42
C GLY A 38 2.62 -14.39 -18.95
N ARG A 39 2.79 -15.33 -18.01
CA ARG A 39 2.62 -15.12 -16.56
C ARG A 39 3.98 -14.85 -15.89
N TYR A 40 3.94 -14.50 -14.61
CA TYR A 40 5.16 -14.55 -13.78
C TYR A 40 5.59 -16.01 -13.59
N ALA A 41 6.89 -16.27 -13.70
CA ALA A 41 7.42 -17.62 -13.56
C ALA A 41 7.39 -18.10 -12.10
N SER A 42 7.40 -17.17 -11.15
CA SER A 42 7.33 -17.46 -9.71
C SER A 42 6.57 -16.37 -8.94
N ALA A 43 6.15 -16.70 -7.72
CA ALA A 43 5.58 -15.72 -6.79
C ALA A 43 6.58 -14.61 -6.40
N ALA A 44 7.88 -14.91 -6.41
CA ALA A 44 8.94 -13.95 -6.11
C ALA A 44 9.02 -12.82 -7.16
N GLU A 45 8.86 -13.15 -8.45
CA GLU A 45 8.82 -12.15 -9.52
C GLU A 45 7.58 -11.24 -9.43
N LEU A 46 6.43 -11.81 -9.08
CA LEU A 46 5.22 -11.03 -8.80
C LEU A 46 5.43 -10.09 -7.61
N ALA A 47 6.02 -10.58 -6.52
CA ALA A 47 6.30 -9.78 -5.34
C ALA A 47 7.32 -8.67 -5.63
N ALA A 48 8.28 -8.89 -6.53
CA ALA A 48 9.21 -7.85 -6.98
C ALA A 48 8.50 -6.74 -7.75
N ASP A 49 7.64 -7.08 -8.72
CA ASP A 49 6.88 -6.09 -9.48
C ASP A 49 5.85 -5.33 -8.61
N LEU A 50 5.26 -5.98 -7.60
CA LEU A 50 4.41 -5.30 -6.61
C LEU A 50 5.21 -4.31 -5.76
N ARG A 51 6.42 -4.67 -5.34
CA ARG A 51 7.33 -3.74 -4.62
C ARG A 51 7.74 -2.57 -5.51
N HIS A 52 8.06 -2.83 -6.79
CA HIS A 52 8.37 -1.77 -7.74
C HIS A 52 7.18 -0.84 -7.97
N LEU A 53 5.95 -1.38 -8.07
CA LEU A 53 4.73 -0.58 -8.20
C LEU A 53 4.55 0.35 -6.99
N LEU A 54 4.69 -0.20 -5.77
CA LEU A 54 4.56 0.56 -4.53
C LEU A 54 5.71 1.57 -4.34
N ALA A 55 6.88 1.30 -4.92
CA ALA A 55 8.05 2.19 -4.92
C ALA A 55 8.08 3.18 -6.09
N GLY A 56 7.13 3.13 -7.03
CA GLY A 56 7.13 3.98 -8.24
C GLY A 56 8.27 3.67 -9.22
N GLN A 57 8.83 2.46 -9.16
CA GLN A 57 9.92 1.99 -10.01
C GLN A 57 9.39 1.32 -11.30
N PRO A 58 10.23 1.21 -12.36
CA PRO A 58 9.83 0.54 -13.59
C PRO A 58 9.39 -0.92 -13.35
N LEU A 59 8.23 -1.28 -13.90
CA LEU A 59 7.68 -2.64 -13.80
C LEU A 59 8.22 -3.55 -14.89
N THR A 60 8.40 -4.83 -14.56
CA THR A 60 8.66 -5.89 -15.55
C THR A 60 7.40 -6.17 -16.37
N ALA A 61 6.21 -6.06 -15.76
CA ALA A 61 4.92 -6.04 -16.45
C ALA A 61 4.79 -4.77 -17.29
N ARG A 62 4.90 -4.93 -18.62
CA ARG A 62 4.76 -3.83 -19.57
C ARG A 62 3.29 -3.35 -19.59
N PRO A 63 3.01 -2.06 -19.31
CA PRO A 63 1.68 -1.52 -19.49
C PRO A 63 1.25 -1.70 -20.95
N ARG A 64 0.02 -2.12 -21.21
CA ARG A 64 -0.50 -2.19 -22.58
C ARG A 64 -0.50 -0.78 -23.17
N GLY A 65 0.30 -0.57 -24.22
CA GLY A 65 0.29 0.69 -24.96
C GLY A 65 -1.06 0.90 -25.63
N ILE A 66 -1.47 2.16 -25.79
CA ILE A 66 -2.71 2.54 -26.50
C ILE A 66 -2.73 1.89 -27.91
N ALA A 67 -1.58 1.76 -28.55
CA ALA A 67 -1.42 1.10 -29.85
C ALA A 67 -1.79 -0.40 -29.82
N ASP A 68 -1.38 -1.15 -28.79
CA ASP A 68 -1.67 -2.59 -28.67
C ASP A 68 -3.17 -2.82 -28.40
N ALA A 69 -3.78 -1.95 -27.61
CA ALA A 69 -5.23 -1.98 -27.35
C ALA A 69 -6.04 -1.65 -28.61
N CYS A 70 -5.64 -0.62 -29.38
CA CYS A 70 -6.28 -0.27 -30.65
C CYS A 70 -6.13 -1.38 -31.70
N LEU A 71 -4.96 -2.01 -31.80
CA LEU A 71 -4.72 -3.11 -32.74
C LEU A 71 -5.50 -4.38 -32.36
N ALA A 72 -5.55 -4.72 -31.07
CA ALA A 72 -6.35 -5.84 -30.58
C ALA A 72 -7.87 -5.61 -30.75
N TRP A 73 -8.34 -4.36 -30.59
CA TRP A 73 -9.72 -3.98 -30.82
C TRP A 73 -10.07 -4.01 -32.32
N ALA A 74 -9.20 -3.47 -33.18
CA ALA A 74 -9.39 -3.46 -34.63
C ALA A 74 -9.50 -4.88 -35.21
N ARG A 75 -8.67 -5.81 -34.73
CA ARG A 75 -8.72 -7.24 -35.13
C ARG A 75 -10.01 -7.96 -34.70
N ARG A 76 -10.71 -7.45 -33.69
CA ARG A 76 -11.96 -8.05 -33.17
C ARG A 76 -13.23 -7.53 -33.86
N ARG A 77 -13.14 -6.42 -34.62
CA ARG A 77 -14.30 -5.77 -35.26
C ARG A 77 -13.96 -5.28 -36.68
N PRO A 78 -13.62 -6.18 -37.63
CA PRO A 78 -13.16 -5.80 -38.96
C PRO A 78 -14.20 -4.99 -39.76
N THR A 79 -15.50 -5.24 -39.55
CA THR A 79 -16.59 -4.54 -40.23
C THR A 79 -16.74 -3.08 -39.77
N VAL A 80 -16.50 -2.79 -38.48
CA VAL A 80 -16.56 -1.43 -37.93
C VAL A 80 -15.38 -0.60 -38.43
N VAL A 81 -14.20 -1.20 -38.52
CA VAL A 81 -13.00 -0.55 -39.08
C VAL A 81 -13.18 -0.26 -40.57
N ALA A 82 -13.73 -1.21 -41.33
CA ALA A 82 -14.01 -1.02 -42.75
C ALA A 82 -15.06 0.09 -43.00
N ALA A 83 -16.12 0.15 -42.20
CA ALA A 83 -17.13 1.20 -42.29
C ALA A 83 -16.55 2.59 -41.97
N GLY A 84 -15.69 2.69 -40.94
CA GLY A 84 -15.01 3.95 -40.60
C GLY A 84 -14.03 4.42 -41.68
N ALA A 85 -13.27 3.51 -42.27
CA ALA A 85 -12.36 3.82 -43.38
C ALA A 85 -13.14 4.29 -44.63
N ALA A 86 -14.27 3.63 -44.95
CA ALA A 86 -15.14 4.03 -46.05
C ALA A 86 -15.78 5.41 -45.83
N ALA A 87 -16.20 5.71 -44.60
CA ALA A 87 -16.74 7.02 -44.23
C ALA A 87 -15.69 8.13 -44.33
N LEU A 88 -14.45 7.88 -43.90
CA LEU A 88 -13.33 8.83 -44.03
C LEU A 88 -12.96 9.09 -45.50
N LEU A 89 -12.94 8.04 -46.34
CA LEU A 89 -12.72 8.19 -47.78
C LEU A 89 -13.84 9.00 -48.44
N SER A 90 -15.09 8.76 -48.04
CA SER A 90 -16.26 9.48 -48.54
C SER A 90 -16.22 10.96 -48.13
N ALA A 91 -15.86 11.26 -46.89
CA ALA A 91 -15.68 12.62 -46.39
C ALA A 91 -14.53 13.36 -47.10
N GLY A 92 -13.42 12.66 -47.40
CA GLY A 92 -12.31 13.20 -48.17
C GLY A 92 -12.71 13.57 -49.61
N ILE A 93 -13.50 12.72 -50.26
CA ILE A 93 -14.03 12.98 -51.61
C ILE A 93 -14.96 14.20 -51.60
N VAL A 94 -15.83 14.32 -50.59
CA VAL A 94 -16.73 15.47 -50.43
C VAL A 94 -15.93 16.77 -50.18
N ALA A 95 -14.89 16.73 -49.35
CA ALA A 95 -14.03 17.88 -49.08
C ALA A 95 -13.27 18.37 -50.33
N VAL A 96 -12.84 17.45 -51.20
CA VAL A 96 -12.20 17.78 -52.49
C VAL A 96 -13.21 18.40 -53.48
N ILE A 97 -14.46 17.93 -53.48
CA ILE A 97 -15.52 18.45 -54.36
C ILE A 97 -15.99 19.84 -53.93
N LEU A 98 -16.02 20.12 -52.62
CA LEU A 98 -16.48 21.39 -52.06
C LEU A 98 -15.42 22.51 -52.10
N ASN A 99 -14.15 22.17 -52.33
CA ASN A 99 -13.07 23.16 -52.46
C ASN A 99 -13.00 23.73 -53.89
N ARG A 100 -13.97 24.58 -54.26
CA ARG A 100 -13.83 25.44 -55.45
C ARG A 100 -13.17 26.76 -55.04
N PRO A 101 -12.13 27.23 -55.76
CA PRO A 101 -11.42 28.45 -55.39
C PRO A 101 -12.32 29.68 -55.54
N THR A 102 -12.68 30.29 -54.42
CA THR A 102 -13.32 31.61 -54.37
C THR A 102 -12.27 32.72 -54.42
N ALA A 103 -12.62 33.79 -55.15
CA ALA A 103 -11.86 35.00 -55.46
C ALA A 103 -11.12 35.67 -54.28
N PRO A 104 -10.07 36.49 -54.54
CA PRO A 104 -9.25 37.09 -53.48
C PRO A 104 -10.02 38.13 -52.64
N PRO A 105 -9.72 38.24 -51.33
CA PRO A 105 -10.39 39.20 -50.47
C PRO A 105 -9.90 40.63 -50.70
N ARG A 106 -10.82 41.60 -50.59
CA ARG A 106 -10.49 43.03 -50.47
C ARG A 106 -9.94 43.33 -49.07
N PRO A 107 -8.99 44.28 -48.92
CA PRO A 107 -8.52 44.71 -47.62
C PRO A 107 -9.52 45.68 -46.98
N GLY A 108 -9.90 45.44 -45.72
CA GLY A 108 -10.57 46.46 -44.92
C GLY A 108 -11.55 45.91 -43.88
N ALA A 109 -11.03 45.53 -42.72
CA ALA A 109 -11.60 45.83 -41.41
C ALA A 109 -10.64 45.25 -40.36
N ALA A 110 -9.84 46.13 -39.75
CA ALA A 110 -9.12 45.79 -38.54
C ALA A 110 -10.16 45.52 -37.44
N ALA A 111 -10.38 44.25 -37.11
CA ALA A 111 -11.05 43.88 -35.88
C ALA A 111 -10.05 44.12 -34.74
N THR A 112 -10.33 45.12 -33.91
CA THR A 112 -9.66 45.27 -32.62
C THR A 112 -10.01 44.04 -31.78
N VAL A 113 -9.06 43.13 -31.62
CA VAL A 113 -9.16 42.03 -30.66
C VAL A 113 -9.13 42.67 -29.28
N ALA A 114 -10.28 42.76 -28.61
CA ALA A 114 -10.31 42.99 -27.17
C ALA A 114 -9.67 41.75 -26.54
N ALA A 115 -8.45 41.88 -26.04
CA ALA A 115 -7.79 40.83 -25.28
C ALA A 115 -8.67 40.49 -24.08
N VAL A 116 -9.22 39.28 -24.05
CA VAL A 116 -9.82 38.72 -22.84
C VAL A 116 -8.64 38.45 -21.90
N PHE A 117 -8.39 39.37 -20.98
CA PHE A 117 -7.41 39.16 -19.94
C PHE A 117 -7.98 38.14 -18.95
N ASP A 118 -7.22 37.08 -18.71
CA ASP A 118 -7.53 36.14 -17.65
C ASP A 118 -7.32 36.82 -16.29
N HIS A 119 -8.34 36.78 -15.45
CA HIS A 119 -8.35 37.39 -14.12
C HIS A 119 -8.66 36.36 -13.02
N ILE A 120 -8.83 35.09 -13.39
CA ILE A 120 -9.14 34.02 -12.45
C ILE A 120 -7.83 33.32 -12.14
N GLY A 121 -7.56 33.12 -10.86
CA GLY A 121 -6.36 32.42 -10.41
C GLY A 121 -6.46 30.90 -10.56
N PRO A 122 -5.31 30.20 -10.51
CA PRO A 122 -5.29 28.75 -10.53
C PRO A 122 -5.96 28.16 -9.30
N GLU A 123 -6.68 27.06 -9.50
CA GLU A 123 -7.27 26.23 -8.46
C GLU A 123 -6.40 24.99 -8.22
N ALA A 124 -6.06 24.75 -6.96
CA ALA A 124 -5.29 23.58 -6.55
C ALA A 124 -6.17 22.51 -5.91
N SER A 125 -5.73 21.26 -5.97
CA SER A 125 -6.32 20.14 -5.22
C SER A 125 -5.23 19.17 -4.81
N PHE A 126 -5.23 18.79 -3.53
CA PHE A 126 -4.43 17.67 -3.04
C PHE A 126 -5.10 16.34 -3.35
N ASP A 127 -4.30 15.27 -3.39
CA ASP A 127 -4.83 13.91 -3.27
C ASP A 127 -5.55 13.72 -1.93
N VAL A 128 -6.57 12.87 -1.94
CA VAL A 128 -7.26 12.49 -0.70
C VAL A 128 -6.33 11.63 0.15
N VAL A 129 -6.09 12.07 1.39
CA VAL A 129 -5.31 11.31 2.37
C VAL A 129 -6.25 10.62 3.35
N SER A 130 -6.13 9.29 3.49
CA SER A 130 -6.90 8.54 4.48
C SER A 130 -6.52 8.96 5.89
N SER A 131 -7.52 9.17 6.75
CA SER A 131 -7.30 9.33 8.19
C SER A 131 -7.12 8.02 8.94
N GLY A 132 -7.30 6.86 8.28
CA GLY A 132 -7.13 5.52 8.84
C GLY A 132 -5.74 4.93 8.67
N ARG A 133 -4.70 5.79 8.61
CA ARG A 133 -3.34 5.36 8.29
C ARG A 133 -2.61 4.89 9.55
N THR A 134 -1.83 3.83 9.39
CA THR A 134 -0.94 3.27 10.41
C THR A 134 0.54 3.42 10.04
N THR A 135 0.79 4.00 8.86
CA THR A 135 2.11 4.32 8.34
C THR A 135 2.18 5.80 7.99
N PRO A 136 3.36 6.42 8.19
CA PRO A 136 3.54 7.83 7.87
C PRO A 136 3.21 8.11 6.40
N LEU A 137 2.85 9.36 6.09
CA LEU A 137 2.64 9.79 4.72
C LEU A 137 4.01 9.98 4.06
N ARG A 138 4.32 9.23 3.00
CA ARG A 138 5.63 9.31 2.33
C ARG A 138 5.73 10.48 1.36
N TRP A 139 4.65 10.69 0.62
CA TRP A 139 4.51 11.73 -0.39
C TRP A 139 3.02 12.06 -0.57
N ILE A 140 2.74 13.17 -1.24
CA ILE A 140 1.40 13.55 -1.67
C ILE A 140 1.45 14.30 -3.01
N CYS A 141 0.49 14.05 -3.92
CA CYS A 141 0.37 14.86 -5.13
C CYS A 141 -0.55 16.07 -4.91
N LEU A 142 -0.25 17.10 -5.69
CA LEU A 142 -0.99 18.33 -5.83
C LEU A 142 -1.22 18.59 -7.33
N ALA A 143 -2.46 18.79 -7.71
CA ALA A 143 -2.86 19.09 -9.07
C ALA A 143 -3.43 20.51 -9.18
N PHE A 144 -3.22 21.14 -10.33
CA PHE A 144 -3.81 22.43 -10.68
C PHE A 144 -4.70 22.32 -11.93
N ASN A 145 -5.78 23.10 -11.96
CA ASN A 145 -6.66 23.23 -13.12
C ASN A 145 -5.97 23.92 -14.32
N GLU A 146 -4.83 24.57 -14.10
CA GLU A 146 -3.98 25.19 -15.12
C GLU A 146 -2.51 25.23 -14.68
N PRO A 147 -1.55 25.45 -15.62
CA PRO A 147 -0.14 25.46 -15.27
C PRO A 147 0.21 26.60 -14.32
N VAL A 148 0.98 26.29 -13.28
CA VAL A 148 1.53 27.31 -12.36
C VAL A 148 3.05 27.35 -12.43
N ASP A 149 3.56 28.56 -12.28
CA ASP A 149 4.99 28.86 -12.18
C ASP A 149 5.35 29.24 -10.72
N ARG A 150 6.64 29.10 -10.40
CA ARG A 150 7.25 29.49 -9.11
C ARG A 150 6.69 28.78 -7.87
N LEU A 151 6.05 27.63 -8.03
CA LEU A 151 5.71 26.80 -6.88
C LEU A 151 6.99 26.24 -6.23
N GLY A 152 7.19 26.54 -4.96
CA GLY A 152 8.32 26.04 -4.17
C GLY A 152 7.89 25.51 -2.81
N LEU A 153 8.83 24.87 -2.08
CA LEU A 153 8.59 24.36 -0.73
C LEU A 153 8.12 25.45 0.25
N GLY A 154 8.55 26.70 0.04
CA GLY A 154 8.12 27.86 0.84
C GLY A 154 6.62 28.15 0.79
N ASN A 155 5.89 27.59 -0.19
CA ASN A 155 4.43 27.71 -0.30
C ASN A 155 3.67 26.65 0.50
N PHE A 156 4.36 25.74 1.21
CA PHE A 156 3.73 24.70 2.00
C PHE A 156 3.94 24.94 3.49
N ARG A 157 2.91 24.65 4.29
CA ARG A 157 2.97 24.63 5.75
C ARG A 157 2.39 23.31 6.23
N LEU A 158 3.19 22.55 6.97
CA LEU A 158 2.73 21.37 7.68
C LEU A 158 2.58 21.72 9.15
N THR A 159 1.46 21.32 9.75
CA THR A 159 1.24 21.41 11.20
C THR A 159 0.82 20.05 11.74
N ARG A 160 1.15 19.79 13.00
CA ARG A 160 0.70 18.65 13.80
C ARG A 160 0.05 19.19 15.06
N ASP A 161 -1.23 18.92 15.24
CA ASP A 161 -2.04 19.42 16.36
C ASP A 161 -2.00 20.95 16.51
N GLY A 162 -1.81 21.65 15.38
CA GLY A 162 -1.66 23.10 15.31
C GLY A 162 -0.22 23.61 15.39
N ASP A 163 0.71 22.80 15.88
CA ASP A 163 2.12 23.16 15.97
C ASP A 163 2.83 23.01 14.62
N PRO A 164 3.69 23.97 14.19
CA PRO A 164 4.43 23.87 12.94
C PRO A 164 5.39 22.67 12.92
N VAL A 165 5.35 21.89 11.84
CA VAL A 165 6.33 20.83 11.55
C VAL A 165 7.21 21.30 10.38
N PRO A 166 8.51 21.57 10.62
CA PRO A 166 9.42 21.99 9.55
C PRO A 166 9.55 20.94 8.45
N LEU A 167 9.47 21.38 7.19
CA LEU A 167 9.60 20.53 6.00
C LEU A 167 11.08 20.22 5.64
N THR A 168 11.89 19.84 6.64
CA THR A 168 13.36 19.72 6.51
C THR A 168 13.82 18.62 5.56
N THR A 169 13.04 17.54 5.44
CA THR A 169 13.33 16.41 4.56
C THR A 169 12.52 16.42 3.27
N ALA A 170 11.62 17.38 3.11
CA ALA A 170 10.68 17.38 2.01
C ALA A 170 11.32 17.89 0.73
N THR A 171 10.93 17.32 -0.40
CA THR A 171 11.34 17.77 -1.73
C THR A 171 10.12 17.92 -2.62
N LEU A 172 10.15 18.91 -3.50
CA LEU A 172 9.08 19.17 -4.45
C LEU A 172 9.55 18.77 -5.85
N ALA A 173 8.79 17.89 -6.50
CA ALA A 173 9.02 17.48 -7.88
C ALA A 173 7.76 17.70 -8.72
N GLY A 174 7.92 17.97 -10.01
CA GLY A 174 6.81 18.20 -10.92
C GLY A 174 6.95 19.50 -11.71
N ALA A 175 5.94 19.79 -12.53
CA ALA A 175 5.89 20.98 -13.37
C ALA A 175 4.48 21.25 -13.86
N GLY A 176 4.20 22.54 -14.13
CA GLY A 176 2.93 23.00 -14.69
C GLY A 176 1.76 22.65 -13.78
N ARG A 177 1.02 21.59 -14.14
CA ARG A 177 -0.25 21.21 -13.49
C ARG A 177 -0.12 20.12 -12.45
N SER A 178 1.03 19.46 -12.35
CA SER A 178 1.18 18.26 -11.52
C SER A 178 2.48 18.34 -10.73
N TRP A 179 2.32 18.23 -9.42
CA TRP A 179 3.39 18.36 -8.45
C TRP A 179 3.27 17.25 -7.40
N ARG A 180 4.39 16.85 -6.83
CA ARG A 180 4.49 15.86 -5.77
C ARG A 180 5.43 16.38 -4.69
N LEU A 181 4.95 16.37 -3.45
CA LEU A 181 5.74 16.67 -2.27
C LEU A 181 6.18 15.33 -1.67
N ASP A 182 7.46 15.02 -1.78
CA ASP A 182 8.11 13.80 -1.28
C ASP A 182 8.77 14.03 0.08
N GLY A 183 9.27 12.97 0.71
CA GLY A 183 10.09 13.06 1.93
C GLY A 183 9.30 13.38 3.20
N LEU A 184 7.99 13.13 3.20
CA LEU A 184 7.09 13.40 4.33
C LEU A 184 7.11 12.30 5.40
N GLU A 185 7.71 11.14 5.11
CA GLU A 185 7.70 9.96 6.00
C GLU A 185 8.23 10.25 7.41
N PRO A 186 9.43 10.83 7.59
CA PRO A 186 9.92 11.13 8.94
C PRO A 186 9.18 12.30 9.62
N LEU A 187 8.46 13.13 8.87
CA LEU A 187 7.76 14.32 9.38
C LEU A 187 6.35 14.00 9.87
N THR A 188 5.82 12.84 9.50
CA THR A 188 4.41 12.46 9.69
C THR A 188 4.26 11.12 10.42
N ALA A 189 5.32 10.68 11.10
CA ALA A 189 5.38 9.40 11.77
C ALA A 189 4.75 9.40 13.17
N ASP A 190 4.87 10.52 13.87
CA ASP A 190 4.32 10.68 15.20
C ASP A 190 2.80 10.79 15.16
N GLU A 191 2.15 10.37 16.24
CA GLU A 191 0.72 10.57 16.47
C GLU A 191 0.33 12.04 16.39
N GLY A 192 -0.87 12.30 15.86
CA GLY A 192 -1.47 13.63 15.85
C GLY A 192 -2.35 13.90 14.64
N THR A 193 -2.96 15.08 14.64
CA THR A 193 -3.73 15.60 13.51
C THR A 193 -2.84 16.47 12.65
N TYR A 194 -2.61 16.04 11.40
CA TYR A 194 -1.78 16.77 10.46
C TYR A 194 -2.63 17.60 9.52
N VAL A 195 -2.17 18.82 9.26
CA VAL A 195 -2.70 19.69 8.21
C VAL A 195 -1.55 20.14 7.33
N LEU A 196 -1.61 19.78 6.05
CA LEU A 196 -0.74 20.33 5.02
C LEU A 196 -1.53 21.41 4.26
N ALA A 197 -1.04 22.64 4.30
CA ALA A 197 -1.64 23.77 3.62
C ALA A 197 -0.73 24.28 2.50
N LEU A 198 -1.32 24.51 1.33
CA LEU A 198 -0.78 25.37 0.29
C LEU A 198 -1.18 26.81 0.63
N VAL A 199 -0.20 27.62 1.00
CA VAL A 199 -0.39 29.00 1.44
C VAL A 199 0.08 29.98 0.38
N SER A 200 -0.68 31.05 0.22
CA SER A 200 -0.24 32.26 -0.47
C SER A 200 0.75 32.98 0.45
N GLY A 201 2.02 32.59 0.42
CA GLY A 201 3.10 33.29 1.12
C GLY A 201 3.44 34.63 0.44
N ASP A 202 4.63 35.16 0.70
CA ASP A 202 5.12 36.40 0.09
C ASP A 202 5.32 36.29 -1.44
N ASP A 203 5.58 35.07 -1.94
CA ASP A 203 5.65 34.75 -3.37
C ASP A 203 4.68 33.59 -3.68
N PRO A 204 3.37 33.87 -3.87
CA PRO A 204 2.38 32.84 -4.15
C PRO A 204 2.59 32.26 -5.55
N PRO A 205 2.25 30.97 -5.78
CA PRO A 205 2.26 30.41 -7.12
C PRO A 205 1.28 31.18 -8.01
N ARG A 206 1.69 31.40 -9.26
CA ARG A 206 0.93 32.18 -10.25
C ARG A 206 0.80 31.42 -11.55
N ASP A 207 -0.28 31.67 -12.28
CA ASP A 207 -0.42 31.22 -13.66
C ASP A 207 0.45 32.05 -14.63
N ALA A 208 0.34 31.76 -15.93
CA ALA A 208 1.04 32.51 -16.98
C ALA A 208 0.54 33.97 -17.15
N ALA A 209 -0.69 34.27 -16.71
CA ALA A 209 -1.27 35.62 -16.72
C ALA A 209 -0.85 36.45 -15.49
N GLY A 210 -0.18 35.83 -14.51
CA GLY A 210 0.27 36.44 -13.27
C GLY A 210 -0.76 36.40 -12.13
N ASN A 211 -1.90 35.72 -12.32
CA ASN A 211 -2.92 35.61 -11.29
C ASN A 211 -2.45 34.68 -10.16
N PRO A 212 -2.58 35.08 -8.88
CA PRO A 212 -2.24 34.23 -7.75
C PRO A 212 -3.30 33.14 -7.56
N LEU A 213 -2.95 32.09 -6.80
CA LEU A 213 -3.88 31.03 -6.38
C LEU A 213 -5.27 31.58 -5.98
N ALA A 214 -6.33 31.03 -6.59
CA ALA A 214 -7.70 31.51 -6.38
C ALA A 214 -8.16 31.36 -4.92
N ALA A 215 -7.76 30.28 -4.25
CA ALA A 215 -8.07 30.03 -2.85
C ALA A 215 -6.99 29.16 -2.19
N PRO A 216 -6.68 29.37 -0.90
CA PRO A 216 -5.77 28.49 -0.18
C PRO A 216 -6.35 27.08 -0.12
N GLN A 217 -5.48 26.09 -0.22
CA GLN A 217 -5.87 24.68 -0.20
C GLN A 217 -5.23 23.97 0.97
N ARG A 218 -5.95 23.01 1.55
CA ARG A 218 -5.44 22.20 2.65
C ARG A 218 -5.95 20.79 2.56
N VAL A 219 -5.14 19.87 3.06
CA VAL A 219 -5.52 18.48 3.30
C VAL A 219 -5.23 18.14 4.75
N THR A 220 -6.13 17.36 5.35
CA THR A 220 -6.06 16.99 6.76
C THR A 220 -6.13 15.47 6.88
N TRP A 221 -5.24 14.92 7.68
CA TRP A 221 -5.28 13.50 8.05
C TRP A 221 -4.88 13.33 9.51
N ARG A 222 -5.19 12.17 10.07
CA ARG A 222 -4.86 11.81 11.44
C ARG A 222 -3.92 10.61 11.43
N MET A 223 -2.91 10.69 12.28
CA MET A 223 -2.09 9.55 12.67
C MET A 223 -2.58 9.13 14.06
N PRO A 224 -3.18 7.94 14.21
CA PRO A 224 -3.53 7.43 15.52
C PRO A 224 -2.26 7.13 16.31
N ALA A 225 -2.39 7.04 17.64
CA ALA A 225 -1.39 6.39 18.46
C ALA A 225 -1.06 5.03 17.84
N SER A 226 0.22 4.74 17.63
CA SER A 226 0.61 3.45 17.08
C SER A 226 1.91 2.97 17.69
N ARG A 227 2.03 1.65 17.79
CA ARG A 227 3.24 0.99 18.26
C ARG A 227 3.48 -0.25 17.43
N ARG A 228 4.73 -0.40 16.99
CA ARG A 228 5.17 -1.60 16.27
C ARG A 228 6.32 -2.25 17.03
N PHE A 229 6.15 -3.53 17.35
CA PHE A 229 7.20 -4.38 17.89
C PHE A 229 7.66 -5.31 16.78
N VAL A 230 8.96 -5.29 16.47
CA VAL A 230 9.56 -6.19 15.48
C VAL A 230 10.87 -6.69 16.07
N PHE A 231 11.05 -8.00 16.06
CA PHE A 231 12.29 -8.64 16.50
C PHE A 231 12.39 -10.06 15.91
N ASN A 232 13.55 -10.66 16.09
CA ASN A 232 13.83 -12.05 15.73
C ASN A 232 14.66 -12.69 16.87
N LEU A 233 15.22 -13.88 16.64
CA LEU A 233 15.99 -14.59 17.66
C LEU A 233 17.52 -14.46 17.54
N LEU A 234 18.03 -13.60 16.64
CA LEU A 234 19.48 -13.42 16.44
C LEU A 234 20.14 -12.57 17.54
N ASP A 235 19.37 -11.68 18.16
CA ASP A 235 19.78 -10.89 19.31
C ASP A 235 18.91 -11.22 20.54
N ASP A 236 19.10 -10.47 21.63
CA ASP A 236 18.37 -10.64 22.88
C ASP A 236 17.20 -9.65 23.04
N ALA A 237 16.85 -8.87 22.02
CA ALA A 237 15.80 -7.84 22.10
C ALA A 237 14.42 -8.43 22.39
N TRP A 238 14.19 -9.70 22.05
CA TRP A 238 12.95 -10.45 22.34
C TRP A 238 12.80 -10.77 23.83
N GLN A 239 13.90 -10.97 24.57
CA GLN A 239 13.87 -11.49 25.94
C GLN A 239 13.13 -10.56 26.90
N LYS A 240 13.20 -9.24 26.69
CA LYS A 240 12.51 -8.24 27.51
C LYS A 240 10.98 -8.36 27.48
N HIS A 241 10.44 -9.06 26.48
CA HIS A 241 9.01 -9.29 26.32
C HIS A 241 8.57 -10.63 26.92
N VAL A 242 9.51 -11.49 27.33
CA VAL A 242 9.21 -12.84 27.83
C VAL A 242 8.75 -12.76 29.28
N VAL A 243 7.55 -13.26 29.53
CA VAL A 243 7.00 -13.47 30.88
C VAL A 243 7.38 -14.85 31.40
N SER A 244 7.27 -15.89 30.56
CA SER A 244 7.72 -17.24 30.89
C SER A 244 8.16 -18.02 29.64
N LEU A 245 9.04 -19.00 29.87
CA LEU A 245 9.55 -19.94 28.86
C LEU A 245 9.59 -21.34 29.50
N ASP A 246 8.44 -22.01 29.50
CA ASP A 246 8.24 -23.24 30.26
C ASP A 246 8.33 -24.45 29.34
N GLY A 247 9.29 -25.35 29.58
CA GLY A 247 9.47 -26.56 28.78
C GLY A 247 9.92 -26.31 27.33
N LEU A 248 10.39 -25.10 27.04
CA LEU A 248 10.94 -24.68 25.76
C LEU A 248 12.35 -24.10 25.93
N GLU A 249 13.11 -24.03 24.84
CA GLU A 249 14.41 -23.37 24.82
C GLU A 249 14.68 -22.72 23.45
N ARG A 250 15.60 -21.75 23.41
CA ARG A 250 16.18 -21.25 22.16
C ARG A 250 17.23 -22.24 21.66
N HIS A 251 17.12 -22.68 20.42
CA HIS A 251 18.08 -23.56 19.76
C HIS A 251 18.53 -22.97 18.43
N THR A 252 19.79 -23.19 18.07
CA THR A 252 20.34 -22.91 16.75
C THR A 252 20.75 -24.24 16.13
N GLU A 253 20.22 -24.55 14.94
CA GLU A 253 20.54 -25.79 14.23
C GLU A 253 22.05 -25.94 13.98
N GLY A 254 22.56 -27.14 14.22
CA GLY A 254 23.94 -27.51 13.91
C GLY A 254 24.08 -28.26 12.58
N PHE A 255 23.08 -29.05 12.19
CA PHE A 255 23.15 -29.95 11.02
C PHE A 255 22.01 -29.77 10.01
N ALA A 256 20.80 -29.41 10.44
CA ALA A 256 19.62 -29.26 9.57
C ALA A 256 19.48 -27.87 8.91
N GLY A 257 20.37 -26.94 9.25
CA GLY A 257 20.37 -25.54 8.82
C GLY A 257 21.23 -24.69 9.75
N ALA A 258 21.20 -23.37 9.60
CA ALA A 258 21.78 -22.42 10.54
C ALA A 258 20.70 -21.53 11.20
N ALA A 259 19.44 -21.98 11.17
CA ALA A 259 18.32 -21.22 11.71
C ALA A 259 18.28 -21.30 13.24
N THR A 260 17.80 -20.22 13.86
CA THR A 260 17.55 -20.13 15.30
C THR A 260 16.05 -20.09 15.56
N PHE A 261 15.54 -20.90 16.50
CA PHE A 261 14.12 -21.00 16.84
C PHE A 261 13.92 -21.38 18.31
N ILE A 262 12.70 -21.19 18.80
CA ILE A 262 12.25 -21.79 20.06
C ILE A 262 11.70 -23.20 19.78
N ARG A 263 12.10 -24.18 20.60
CA ARG A 263 11.68 -25.59 20.49
C ARG A 263 11.29 -26.20 21.84
N PRO A 264 10.51 -27.31 21.89
CA PRO A 264 10.32 -28.11 23.09
C PRO A 264 11.60 -28.73 23.64
N THR A 265 11.64 -29.01 24.94
CA THR A 265 12.78 -29.69 25.59
C THR A 265 12.49 -31.13 26.03
N THR A 266 11.22 -31.54 26.11
CA THR A 266 10.84 -32.86 26.63
C THR A 266 9.86 -33.59 25.69
N PRO A 267 10.16 -34.82 25.23
CA PRO A 267 9.26 -35.63 24.42
C PRO A 267 7.88 -35.82 25.05
N GLY A 268 6.83 -35.60 24.26
CA GLY A 268 5.43 -35.79 24.64
C GLY A 268 4.88 -34.74 25.61
N LYS A 269 5.67 -33.75 26.03
CA LYS A 269 5.21 -32.65 26.88
C LYS A 269 5.05 -31.38 26.06
N GLU A 270 3.92 -30.70 26.25
CA GLU A 270 3.69 -29.37 25.69
C GLU A 270 4.43 -28.35 26.53
N GLY A 271 5.25 -27.52 25.88
CA GLY A 271 5.85 -26.33 26.47
C GLY A 271 5.19 -25.06 25.93
N ALA A 272 5.42 -23.94 26.60
CA ALA A 272 4.87 -22.64 26.23
C ALA A 272 5.87 -21.50 26.45
N ILE A 273 5.88 -20.55 25.52
CA ILE A 273 6.47 -19.23 25.72
C ILE A 273 5.33 -18.22 25.82
N VAL A 274 5.38 -17.35 26.83
CA VAL A 274 4.41 -16.26 27.03
C VAL A 274 5.13 -14.93 26.89
N LEU A 275 4.62 -14.08 26.01
CA LEU A 275 5.12 -12.74 25.73
C LEU A 275 4.07 -11.69 26.14
N GLN A 276 4.51 -10.55 26.67
CA GLN A 276 3.66 -9.41 27.01
C GLN A 276 4.16 -8.13 26.34
N PHE A 277 3.21 -7.34 25.84
CA PHE A 277 3.43 -6.04 25.24
C PHE A 277 2.50 -4.99 25.85
N ASP A 278 3.07 -3.89 26.35
CA ASP A 278 2.33 -2.75 26.86
C ASP A 278 2.37 -1.57 25.88
N VAL A 279 1.25 -0.86 25.78
CA VAL A 279 1.15 0.40 25.04
C VAL A 279 0.46 1.48 25.89
N PRO A 280 0.84 2.76 25.72
CA PRO A 280 0.29 3.86 26.54
C PRO A 280 -1.11 4.32 26.08
N PHE A 281 -1.78 3.56 25.23
CA PHE A 281 -3.08 3.91 24.65
C PHE A 281 -3.99 2.68 24.60
N PRO A 282 -5.32 2.85 24.67
CA PRO A 282 -6.26 1.75 24.44
C PRO A 282 -6.19 1.32 22.98
N ILE A 283 -6.00 0.02 22.77
CA ILE A 283 -5.87 -0.59 21.43
C ILE A 283 -7.23 -0.60 20.75
N GLN A 284 -7.27 -0.16 19.49
CA GLN A 284 -8.43 -0.24 18.61
C GLN A 284 -8.23 -1.33 17.54
N ASP A 285 -7.10 -1.31 16.82
CA ASP A 285 -6.76 -2.35 15.85
C ASP A 285 -5.40 -2.97 16.18
N ALA A 286 -5.25 -4.25 15.86
CA ALA A 286 -4.04 -4.99 16.14
C ALA A 286 -3.81 -6.09 15.11
N THR A 287 -2.57 -6.19 14.63
CA THR A 287 -2.14 -7.23 13.69
C THR A 287 -0.91 -7.93 14.23
N LEU A 288 -0.96 -9.26 14.27
CA LEU A 288 0.14 -10.11 14.73
C LEU A 288 0.65 -10.97 13.57
N ALA A 289 1.95 -10.92 13.33
CA ALA A 289 2.66 -11.91 12.54
C ALA A 289 3.73 -12.58 13.43
N ALA A 290 3.64 -13.90 13.60
CA ALA A 290 4.60 -14.66 14.39
C ALA A 290 4.70 -16.10 13.85
N GLY A 291 5.89 -16.49 13.41
CA GLY A 291 6.11 -17.75 12.70
C GLY A 291 5.99 -19.01 13.58
N LEU A 292 5.17 -19.95 13.14
CA LEU A 292 5.15 -21.36 13.55
C LEU A 292 5.63 -22.22 12.39
N ALA A 293 6.44 -23.23 12.69
CA ALA A 293 6.82 -24.27 11.74
C ALA A 293 6.63 -25.64 12.38
N VAL A 294 5.87 -26.53 11.74
CA VAL A 294 5.58 -27.87 12.23
C VAL A 294 5.75 -28.88 11.10
N TRP A 295 6.50 -29.94 11.35
CA TRP A 295 6.64 -31.08 10.44
C TRP A 295 5.99 -32.31 11.07
N THR A 296 4.81 -32.66 10.59
CA THR A 296 3.94 -33.66 11.21
C THR A 296 3.32 -34.59 10.17
N THR A 297 2.41 -35.47 10.60
CA THR A 297 1.69 -36.38 9.70
C THR A 297 1.09 -35.58 8.53
N GLY A 298 1.31 -36.04 7.30
CA GLY A 298 0.90 -35.35 6.07
C GLY A 298 2.01 -34.56 5.39
N ASP A 299 3.11 -34.27 6.10
CA ASP A 299 4.31 -33.68 5.51
C ASP A 299 5.28 -34.76 4.97
N PRO A 300 6.17 -34.42 4.02
CA PRO A 300 7.22 -35.32 3.58
C PRO A 300 8.11 -35.77 4.75
N PHE A 301 8.50 -37.06 4.75
CA PHE A 301 9.48 -37.55 5.71
C PHE A 301 10.82 -36.80 5.54
N PRO A 302 11.49 -36.40 6.62
CA PRO A 302 11.20 -36.72 8.02
C PRO A 302 10.16 -35.83 8.71
N TYR A 303 9.30 -36.44 9.53
CA TYR A 303 8.28 -35.75 10.33
C TYR A 303 8.02 -36.45 11.67
N ASP A 304 7.33 -35.75 12.56
CA ASP A 304 6.86 -36.25 13.85
C ASP A 304 5.33 -36.22 13.96
N PRO A 305 4.65 -37.38 14.03
CA PRO A 305 3.19 -37.44 14.15
C PRO A 305 2.62 -36.69 15.35
N GLY A 306 3.40 -36.55 16.43
CA GLY A 306 3.01 -35.84 17.64
C GLY A 306 3.36 -34.36 17.63
N ALA A 307 3.98 -33.86 16.55
CA ALA A 307 4.33 -32.45 16.44
C ALA A 307 3.09 -31.58 16.21
N LYS A 308 2.96 -30.55 17.05
CA LYS A 308 1.91 -29.55 16.98
C LYS A 308 2.38 -28.22 17.54
N ALA A 309 1.78 -27.14 17.05
CA ALA A 309 2.02 -25.80 17.54
C ALA A 309 0.73 -24.98 17.53
N ALA A 310 0.58 -24.05 18.46
CA ALA A 310 -0.52 -23.10 18.47
C ALA A 310 -0.05 -21.73 18.93
N LEU A 311 -0.60 -20.69 18.32
CA LEU A 311 -0.43 -19.29 18.71
C LEU A 311 -1.75 -18.81 19.32
N ASP A 312 -1.70 -18.43 20.58
CA ASP A 312 -2.83 -17.85 21.31
C ASP A 312 -2.57 -16.39 21.63
N VAL A 313 -3.64 -15.60 21.66
CA VAL A 313 -3.61 -14.19 22.05
C VAL A 313 -4.59 -13.95 23.19
N SER A 314 -4.21 -13.06 24.10
CA SER A 314 -5.02 -12.63 25.22
C SER A 314 -4.87 -11.13 25.46
N ARG A 315 -5.92 -10.51 26.00
CA ARG A 315 -5.91 -9.11 26.42
C ARG A 315 -5.45 -8.91 27.86
N ASP A 316 -5.47 -9.97 28.67
CA ASP A 316 -5.30 -9.94 30.13
C ASP A 316 -4.37 -11.03 30.67
N GLY A 317 -3.85 -11.90 29.80
CA GLY A 317 -3.00 -13.04 30.18
C GLY A 317 -3.77 -14.22 30.79
N GLN A 318 -5.09 -14.11 30.94
CA GLN A 318 -5.94 -15.12 31.58
C GLN A 318 -6.86 -15.81 30.58
N HIS A 319 -7.52 -15.03 29.71
CA HIS A 319 -8.45 -15.54 28.71
C HIS A 319 -7.78 -15.60 27.35
N TRP A 320 -7.58 -16.81 26.84
CA TRP A 320 -6.80 -17.06 25.63
C TRP A 320 -7.68 -17.45 24.45
N THR A 321 -7.39 -16.87 23.28
CA THR A 321 -8.00 -17.22 22.00
C THR A 321 -6.91 -17.75 21.07
N THR A 322 -7.07 -18.97 20.56
CA THR A 322 -6.16 -19.52 19.55
C THR A 322 -6.40 -18.84 18.21
N VAL A 323 -5.35 -18.20 17.68
CA VAL A 323 -5.34 -17.46 16.43
C VAL A 323 -4.96 -18.36 15.25
N VAL A 324 -4.00 -19.25 15.48
CA VAL A 324 -3.59 -20.25 14.51
C VAL A 324 -3.02 -21.49 15.20
N SER A 325 -3.22 -22.66 14.61
CA SER A 325 -2.62 -23.91 15.07
C SER A 325 -2.20 -24.79 13.89
N LEU A 326 -1.12 -25.53 14.09
CA LEU A 326 -0.59 -26.53 13.18
C LEU A 326 -0.56 -27.88 13.90
N GLU A 327 -1.06 -28.92 13.24
CA GLU A 327 -1.26 -30.26 13.80
C GLU A 327 -1.28 -31.30 12.68
N ALA A 328 -1.47 -32.58 13.01
CA ALA A 328 -1.50 -33.66 12.02
C ALA A 328 -2.44 -33.34 10.83
N ASN A 329 -1.92 -33.53 9.61
CA ASN A 329 -2.52 -33.20 8.31
C ASN A 329 -2.71 -31.70 8.03
N ARG A 330 -2.21 -30.85 8.92
CA ARG A 330 -2.18 -29.38 8.82
C ARG A 330 -0.85 -28.84 9.34
N GLY A 331 0.24 -29.52 8.98
CA GLY A 331 1.61 -29.07 9.24
C GLY A 331 2.04 -27.94 8.30
N GLY A 332 3.35 -27.71 8.21
CA GLY A 332 3.96 -26.67 7.42
C GLY A 332 4.25 -25.40 8.21
N PHE A 333 4.01 -24.24 7.59
CA PHE A 333 4.37 -22.93 8.13
C PHE A 333 3.16 -22.03 8.27
N ALA A 334 3.07 -21.29 9.38
CA ALA A 334 2.06 -20.26 9.59
C ALA A 334 2.67 -19.07 10.30
N SER A 335 2.60 -17.88 9.71
CA SER A 335 3.18 -16.66 10.30
C SER A 335 2.17 -15.51 10.41
N GLY A 336 1.05 -15.54 9.69
CA GLY A 336 0.13 -14.40 9.58
C GLY A 336 0.39 -13.57 8.32
N PRO A 337 0.00 -12.29 8.28
CA PRO A 337 -0.56 -11.50 9.40
C PRO A 337 -1.95 -11.97 9.83
N HIS A 338 -2.21 -11.93 11.14
CA HIS A 338 -3.49 -12.21 11.76
C HIS A 338 -4.10 -10.94 12.33
N ASP A 339 -5.35 -10.66 11.99
CA ASP A 339 -6.14 -9.63 12.67
C ASP A 339 -6.55 -10.13 14.05
N ILE A 340 -6.07 -9.45 15.08
CA ILE A 340 -6.35 -9.76 16.49
C ILE A 340 -7.04 -8.58 17.19
N GLY A 341 -7.45 -7.54 16.44
CA GLY A 341 -8.03 -6.32 16.99
C GLY A 341 -9.22 -6.60 17.89
N GLY A 342 -10.14 -7.46 17.44
CA GLY A 342 -11.30 -7.86 18.24
C GLY A 342 -10.97 -8.58 19.57
N ILE A 343 -9.81 -9.24 19.66
CA ILE A 343 -9.38 -9.97 20.87
C ILE A 343 -8.86 -8.98 21.92
N VAL A 344 -8.12 -7.95 21.49
CA VAL A 344 -7.40 -7.03 22.38
C VAL A 344 -8.01 -5.63 22.48
N ALA A 345 -9.14 -5.38 21.80
CA ALA A 345 -9.80 -4.07 21.78
C ALA A 345 -10.06 -3.49 23.18
N GLY A 346 -9.70 -2.22 23.34
CA GLY A 346 -9.80 -1.45 24.57
C GLY A 346 -8.77 -1.80 25.64
N SER A 347 -7.95 -2.83 25.44
CA SER A 347 -6.82 -3.12 26.34
C SER A 347 -5.64 -2.19 26.05
N SER A 348 -4.78 -1.99 27.03
CA SER A 348 -3.44 -1.39 26.87
C SER A 348 -2.33 -2.46 26.86
N GLN A 349 -2.73 -3.74 26.87
CA GLN A 349 -1.83 -4.89 26.91
C GLN A 349 -2.20 -5.92 25.85
N VAL A 350 -1.18 -6.56 25.28
CA VAL A 350 -1.32 -7.74 24.44
C VAL A 350 -0.44 -8.84 24.99
N TRP A 351 -1.04 -10.01 25.19
CA TRP A 351 -0.38 -11.23 25.60
C TRP A 351 -0.37 -12.20 24.43
N VAL A 352 0.79 -12.76 24.11
CA VAL A 352 0.96 -13.75 23.03
C VAL A 352 1.57 -15.00 23.65
N ARG A 353 0.99 -16.17 23.35
CA ARG A 353 1.50 -17.46 23.81
C ARG A 353 1.70 -18.38 22.63
N ALA A 354 2.91 -18.91 22.46
CA ALA A 354 3.14 -20.03 21.55
C ALA A 354 3.28 -21.32 22.35
N ARG A 355 2.47 -22.32 22.03
CA ARG A 355 2.50 -23.66 22.63
C ARG A 355 3.06 -24.63 21.61
N LEU A 356 4.05 -25.42 22.01
CA LEU A 356 4.75 -26.37 21.14
C LEU A 356 4.82 -27.74 21.81
N ALA A 357 4.64 -28.80 21.03
CA ALA A 357 4.88 -30.17 21.47
C ALA A 357 5.43 -31.01 20.33
N CYS A 358 6.32 -31.95 20.66
CA CYS A 358 6.84 -32.98 19.78
C CYS A 358 6.93 -34.31 20.55
N THR A 359 7.02 -35.43 19.84
CA THR A 359 7.26 -36.78 20.37
C THR A 359 8.53 -37.44 19.83
N ARG A 360 9.15 -36.88 18.78
CA ARG A 360 10.39 -37.40 18.18
C ARG A 360 11.53 -36.41 18.26
N GLU A 361 12.73 -36.96 18.37
CA GLU A 361 13.98 -36.21 18.27
C GLU A 361 14.62 -36.39 16.90
N TRP A 362 15.25 -35.34 16.41
CA TRP A 362 16.14 -35.34 15.27
C TRP A 362 17.58 -35.67 15.72
N PRO A 363 18.30 -36.55 15.01
CA PRO A 363 19.69 -36.82 15.34
C PRO A 363 20.55 -35.54 15.35
N GLY A 364 21.17 -35.23 16.48
CA GLY A 364 22.06 -34.07 16.65
C GLY A 364 21.36 -32.75 16.98
N ASP A 365 20.13 -32.53 16.51
CA ASP A 365 19.36 -31.31 16.78
C ASP A 365 18.12 -31.55 17.66
N GLY A 366 17.85 -32.74 18.21
CA GLY A 366 16.78 -32.93 19.20
C GLY A 366 15.37 -32.55 18.72
N MET A 367 14.59 -31.89 19.57
CA MET A 367 13.14 -31.73 19.44
C MET A 367 12.71 -30.62 18.45
N ILE A 368 13.04 -30.74 17.16
CA ILE A 368 12.88 -29.65 16.18
C ILE A 368 11.59 -29.66 15.36
N PHE A 369 10.71 -30.65 15.53
CA PHE A 369 9.57 -30.81 14.63
C PHE A 369 8.42 -29.81 14.87
N ALA A 370 8.47 -29.01 15.94
CA ALA A 370 7.58 -27.89 16.21
C ALA A 370 8.41 -26.70 16.70
N GLN A 371 8.33 -25.59 15.98
CA GLN A 371 9.21 -24.44 16.16
C GLN A 371 8.40 -23.15 16.21
N PHE A 372 8.87 -22.19 16.99
CA PHE A 372 8.38 -20.82 17.02
C PHE A 372 9.50 -19.84 16.67
N MET A 373 9.17 -18.83 15.86
CA MET A 373 10.07 -17.79 15.36
C MET A 373 11.35 -18.32 14.72
N ARG A 374 11.21 -19.30 13.82
CA ARG A 374 12.34 -19.81 13.02
C ARG A 374 12.98 -18.70 12.20
N THR A 375 14.16 -18.26 12.65
CA THR A 375 14.91 -17.14 12.12
C THR A 375 16.13 -17.63 11.33
N ALA A 376 16.22 -17.26 10.06
CA ALA A 376 17.41 -17.51 9.25
C ALA A 376 18.60 -16.62 9.68
N PRO A 377 19.87 -17.01 9.42
CA PRO A 377 21.05 -16.20 9.75
C PRO A 377 21.08 -14.82 9.09
N ASP A 378 20.52 -14.72 7.89
CA ASP A 378 20.36 -13.49 7.12
C ASP A 378 18.88 -13.27 6.84
N PRO A 379 18.12 -12.76 7.83
CA PRO A 379 16.67 -12.74 7.74
C PRO A 379 16.21 -11.60 6.82
N GLU A 380 15.43 -11.92 5.79
CA GLU A 380 14.72 -10.93 4.96
C GLU A 380 13.48 -10.34 5.70
N GLY A 381 13.58 -10.06 7.00
CA GLY A 381 12.48 -9.50 7.79
C GLY A 381 12.52 -9.85 9.29
N GLY A 382 11.45 -9.47 10.00
CA GLY A 382 11.23 -9.87 11.40
C GLY A 382 10.31 -11.09 11.48
N GLU A 383 10.76 -12.14 12.17
CA GLU A 383 9.97 -13.37 12.40
C GLU A 383 8.82 -13.16 13.40
N PHE A 384 8.88 -12.07 14.16
CA PHE A 384 7.80 -11.56 14.99
C PHE A 384 7.54 -10.09 14.66
N ALA A 385 6.29 -9.76 14.39
CA ALA A 385 5.81 -8.41 14.23
C ALA A 385 4.43 -8.23 14.86
N LEU A 386 4.31 -7.30 15.81
CA LEU A 386 3.04 -6.88 16.39
C LEU A 386 2.84 -5.41 16.09
N THR A 387 1.77 -5.07 15.38
CA THR A 387 1.37 -3.69 15.08
C THR A 387 0.09 -3.38 15.81
N LEU A 388 0.09 -2.32 16.61
CA LEU A 388 -1.03 -1.87 17.44
C LEU A 388 -1.35 -0.42 17.09
N THR A 389 -2.64 -0.11 16.99
CA THR A 389 -3.13 1.26 16.81
C THR A 389 -4.18 1.58 17.85
N GLY A 390 -4.12 2.78 18.40
CA GLY A 390 -5.15 3.34 19.26
C GLY A 390 -6.24 4.02 18.45
N ALA A 391 -7.18 4.63 19.19
CA ALA A 391 -8.25 5.40 18.56
C ALA A 391 -7.71 6.63 17.82
N HIS A 392 -8.35 6.98 16.71
CA HIS A 392 -8.04 8.24 16.07
C HIS A 392 -8.39 9.41 17.00
N PRO A 393 -7.51 10.43 17.10
CA PRO A 393 -7.83 11.64 17.85
C PRO A 393 -9.15 12.24 17.33
N PRO A 394 -9.99 12.85 18.19
CA PRO A 394 -11.29 13.36 17.79
C PRO A 394 -11.17 14.35 16.63
N VAL A 395 -12.19 14.39 15.77
CA VAL A 395 -12.24 15.39 14.68
C VAL A 395 -12.36 16.76 15.35
N ILE A 396 -11.35 17.62 15.17
CA ILE A 396 -11.47 19.02 15.58
C ILE A 396 -12.52 19.67 14.67
N PRO A 397 -13.66 20.18 15.21
CA PRO A 397 -14.69 20.82 14.40
C PRO A 397 -14.11 22.09 13.75
N GLY A 398 -14.00 22.11 12.42
CA GLY A 398 -13.50 23.29 11.70
C GLY A 398 -13.11 23.10 10.23
N THR A 399 -12.98 21.88 9.73
CA THR A 399 -12.57 21.63 8.34
C THR A 399 -13.45 20.58 7.68
N THR A 400 -14.71 20.95 7.42
CA THR A 400 -15.47 20.28 6.36
C THR A 400 -14.94 20.80 5.03
N SER A 401 -14.24 19.94 4.27
CA SER A 401 -14.17 20.08 2.81
C SER A 401 -15.61 19.95 2.30
N ALA A 402 -16.30 21.07 2.15
CA ALA A 402 -17.50 21.11 1.35
C ALA A 402 -17.06 21.00 -0.11
N PRO A 403 -17.60 20.07 -0.92
CA PRO A 403 -17.37 20.11 -2.35
C PRO A 403 -17.86 21.46 -2.89
N PRO A 404 -17.15 22.12 -3.81
CA PRO A 404 -17.62 23.36 -4.40
C PRO A 404 -18.99 23.11 -5.04
N ALA A 405 -19.97 23.94 -4.68
CA ALA A 405 -21.30 23.89 -5.24
C ALA A 405 -21.19 24.01 -6.77
N ALA A 406 -21.82 23.07 -7.49
CA ALA A 406 -21.90 23.11 -8.94
C ALA A 406 -22.58 24.42 -9.38
N PHE A 407 -21.85 25.27 -10.12
CA PHE A 407 -22.43 26.44 -10.74
C PHE A 407 -23.42 26.03 -11.85
N PRO A 408 -24.59 26.69 -11.96
CA PRO A 408 -25.53 26.43 -13.04
C PRO A 408 -24.95 26.92 -14.39
N PRO A 409 -25.31 26.29 -15.51
CA PRO A 409 -24.81 26.70 -16.83
C PRO A 409 -25.35 28.08 -17.22
N PRO A 410 -24.53 28.93 -17.89
CA PRO A 410 -24.94 30.26 -18.30
C PRO A 410 -26.07 30.20 -19.35
N ARG A 411 -27.03 31.12 -19.23
CA ARG A 411 -28.12 31.34 -20.17
C ARG A 411 -27.71 32.30 -21.29
#